data_AF-A0A1Y5HES5-F1
#
_entry.id   AF-A0A1Y5HES5-F1
#
_cell.length_a   1.000
_cell.length_b   1.000
_cell.length_c   1.000
_cell.angle_alpha   90.00
_cell.angle_beta   90.00
_cell.angle_gamma   90.00
#
_symmetry.space_group_name_H-M   'P 1'
#
loop_
_entity.id
_entity.type
_entity.pdbx_description
1 polymer ?
#
loop_
_entity_poly.entity_id
_entity_poly.type
_entity_poly.pdbx_seq_one_letter_code
_entity_poly.pdbx_strand_id
1 'polypeptide(L)'
;MSSVEKGNQLEDAFHSFLCEQLDRGDLVYGVHAAQTCTIHKRKDYYCKVREADVNFDIVVEVTGKGREKPHSILVFECKNYKSAVPETAVTDFSHKLERIFGHSAKGVLVYSSRLKSGAEAVSRNTGIGLAKFDEHGLEIKADRRNTSFSESRFIERQFFENQEKAKSLKFSAYFEGKYLSSVSHLLQKIDPNSAGEDTSISAEESDRVPFLLDERLQDFAGKLLGEIGYEGGPVDLEKICSFLSLDLSHSDQTVFDSSGETILGSANFESRTVTINFHKNMQRARFTIGHEIGHFYLGHDKYLRSESVLERDLFDNDERGEAFNEVRIECQANRFASNLLLPQRHFAKTTYEFRNSLGLQDRGHGYIFVDDQPCNYGPFNQLLTLLSQHFDVSKRAIEIELVRKGWLTDQRRRHVRQ
;
A
#
# COMPACT_ATOMS: atom_id res chain seq x y z
N MET A 1 12.31 -19.55 -10.29
CA MET A 1 11.34 -20.26 -9.44
C MET A 1 10.35 -21.03 -10.28
N SER A 2 10.10 -22.29 -9.92
CA SER A 2 9.06 -23.13 -10.50
C SER A 2 7.65 -22.68 -10.06
N SER A 3 6.60 -23.11 -10.76
CA SER A 3 5.21 -22.83 -10.33
C SER A 3 4.88 -23.44 -8.97
N VAL A 4 5.53 -24.55 -8.60
CA VAL A 4 5.35 -25.22 -7.30
C VAL A 4 5.96 -24.36 -6.18
N GLU A 5 7.19 -23.88 -6.36
CA GLU A 5 7.84 -22.97 -5.40
C GLU A 5 7.03 -21.69 -5.19
N LYS A 6 6.54 -21.09 -6.28
CA LYS A 6 5.68 -19.89 -6.22
C LYS A 6 4.35 -20.15 -5.51
N GLY A 7 3.76 -21.32 -5.73
CA GLY A 7 2.54 -21.75 -5.04
C GLY A 7 2.77 -21.90 -3.54
N ASN A 8 3.85 -22.59 -3.15
CA ASN A 8 4.23 -22.78 -1.75
C ASN A 8 4.50 -21.44 -1.05
N GLN A 9 5.19 -20.51 -1.70
CA GLN A 9 5.43 -19.18 -1.13
C GLN A 9 4.13 -18.41 -0.90
N LEU A 10 3.20 -18.45 -1.86
CA LEU A 10 1.88 -17.82 -1.70
C LEU A 10 1.10 -18.46 -0.54
N GLU A 11 1.12 -19.78 -0.45
CA GLU A 11 0.49 -20.52 0.64
C GLU A 11 1.10 -20.17 2.00
N ASP A 12 2.43 -20.13 2.11
CA ASP A 12 3.15 -19.79 3.33
C ASP A 12 2.82 -18.36 3.79
N ALA A 13 2.90 -17.39 2.88
CA ALA A 13 2.63 -15.98 3.17
C ALA A 13 1.16 -15.74 3.52
N PHE A 14 0.22 -16.33 2.77
CA PHE A 14 -1.21 -16.17 3.03
C PHE A 14 -1.64 -16.84 4.34
N HIS A 15 -1.07 -18.01 4.68
CA HIS A 15 -1.31 -18.65 5.97
C HIS A 15 -0.83 -17.77 7.13
N SER A 16 0.40 -17.23 7.06
CA SER A 16 0.93 -16.32 8.08
C SER A 16 0.05 -15.08 8.23
N PHE A 17 -0.39 -14.48 7.11
CA PHE A 17 -1.33 -13.37 7.11
C PHE A 17 -2.64 -13.72 7.83
N LEU A 18 -3.25 -14.89 7.56
CA LEU A 18 -4.45 -15.30 8.27
C LEU A 18 -4.19 -15.52 9.77
N CYS A 19 -3.07 -16.13 10.16
CA CYS A 19 -2.74 -16.27 11.59
C CYS A 19 -2.60 -14.91 12.28
N GLU A 20 -1.92 -13.94 11.65
CA GLU A 20 -1.80 -12.58 12.18
C GLU A 20 -3.17 -11.91 12.35
N GLN A 21 -4.06 -12.04 11.35
CA GLN A 21 -5.42 -11.49 11.43
C GLN A 21 -6.23 -12.15 12.56
N LEU A 22 -5.99 -13.44 12.86
CA LEU A 22 -6.65 -14.15 13.96
C LEU A 22 -6.15 -13.67 15.31
N ASP A 23 -4.83 -13.55 15.47
CA ASP A 23 -4.18 -13.08 16.71
C ASP A 23 -4.60 -11.64 17.05
N ARG A 24 -4.81 -10.80 16.02
CA ARG A 24 -5.30 -9.42 16.16
C ARG A 24 -6.80 -9.32 16.47
N GLY A 25 -7.57 -10.39 16.30
CA GLY A 25 -9.03 -10.36 16.42
C GLY A 25 -9.75 -9.70 15.24
N ASP A 26 -9.12 -9.69 14.06
CA ASP A 26 -9.71 -9.20 12.80
C ASP A 26 -10.43 -10.31 12.04
N LEU A 27 -9.97 -11.56 12.16
CA LEU A 27 -10.63 -12.79 11.66
C LEU A 27 -11.89 -13.18 12.47
N VAL A 28 -12.45 -12.22 13.18
CA VAL A 28 -13.67 -12.38 13.95
C VAL A 28 -14.82 -12.32 12.95
N TYR A 29 -15.21 -13.51 12.47
CA TYR A 29 -16.63 -13.82 12.33
C TYR A 29 -17.32 -13.12 13.51
N GLY A 30 -18.11 -12.08 13.27
CA GLY A 30 -18.62 -11.13 14.29
C GLY A 30 -19.34 -11.75 15.52
N VAL A 31 -19.39 -13.08 15.61
CA VAL A 31 -20.04 -13.93 16.61
C VAL A 31 -19.10 -14.99 17.24
N HIS A 32 -17.91 -15.25 16.68
CA HIS A 32 -17.01 -16.32 17.14
C HIS A 32 -15.69 -15.79 17.71
N ALA A 33 -15.39 -16.12 18.97
CA ALA A 33 -14.11 -15.77 19.61
C ALA A 33 -12.95 -16.45 18.87
N ALA A 34 -11.76 -15.84 18.83
CA ALA A 34 -10.56 -16.43 18.21
C ALA A 34 -10.31 -17.90 18.66
N GLN A 35 -10.65 -18.21 19.92
CA GLN A 35 -10.59 -19.56 20.52
C GLN A 35 -11.46 -20.63 19.84
N THR A 36 -12.40 -20.23 18.98
CA THR A 36 -13.32 -21.12 18.26
C THR A 36 -12.95 -21.29 16.79
N CYS A 37 -11.89 -20.60 16.33
CA CYS A 37 -11.38 -20.69 14.96
C CYS A 37 -10.02 -21.39 14.98
N THR A 38 -9.86 -22.40 14.12
CA THR A 38 -8.58 -23.08 13.92
C THR A 38 -8.16 -22.95 12.46
N ILE A 39 -6.95 -22.45 12.22
CA ILE A 39 -6.36 -22.36 10.88
C ILE A 39 -5.43 -23.56 10.70
N HIS A 40 -5.66 -24.32 9.64
CA HIS A 40 -4.84 -25.46 9.27
C HIS A 40 -4.15 -25.21 7.94
N LYS A 41 -2.91 -25.66 7.82
CA LYS A 41 -2.13 -25.65 6.58
C LYS A 41 -1.94 -27.07 6.08
N ARG A 42 -2.16 -27.32 4.78
CA ARG A 42 -2.07 -28.62 4.10
C ARG A 42 -2.84 -29.71 4.84
N LYS A 43 -4.10 -29.45 5.17
CA LYS A 43 -4.94 -30.42 5.88
C LYS A 43 -5.49 -31.46 4.92
N ASP A 44 -5.33 -32.72 5.29
CA ASP A 44 -5.86 -33.87 4.56
C ASP A 44 -7.28 -34.22 5.02
N TYR A 45 -8.14 -34.53 4.05
CA TYR A 45 -9.48 -35.06 4.28
C TYR A 45 -9.69 -36.33 3.47
N TYR A 46 -10.19 -37.36 4.14
CA TYR A 46 -10.44 -38.65 3.51
C TYR A 46 -11.58 -38.55 2.47
N CYS A 47 -11.28 -38.92 1.23
CA CYS A 47 -12.26 -38.96 0.15
C CYS A 47 -12.74 -40.40 -0.07
N LYS A 48 -14.00 -40.68 0.31
CA LYS A 48 -14.59 -42.02 0.12
C LYS A 48 -14.59 -42.49 -1.33
N VAL A 49 -14.81 -41.58 -2.28
CA VAL A 49 -14.86 -41.91 -3.72
C VAL A 49 -13.47 -42.26 -4.27
N ARG A 50 -12.41 -41.65 -3.72
CA ARG A 50 -11.02 -41.89 -4.13
C ARG A 50 -10.36 -43.01 -3.32
N GLU A 51 -10.96 -43.39 -2.20
CA GLU A 51 -10.37 -44.22 -1.14
C GLU A 51 -8.99 -43.73 -0.67
N ALA A 52 -8.77 -42.42 -0.76
CA ALA A 52 -7.51 -41.78 -0.43
C ALA A 52 -7.74 -40.35 0.05
N ASP A 53 -6.75 -39.79 0.73
CA ASP A 53 -6.82 -38.42 1.23
C ASP A 53 -6.73 -37.38 0.11
N VAL A 54 -7.39 -36.25 0.33
CA VAL A 54 -7.34 -35.05 -0.49
C VAL A 54 -6.85 -33.91 0.38
N ASN A 55 -5.72 -33.35 -0.03
CA ASN A 55 -5.07 -32.24 0.65
C ASN A 55 -5.68 -30.90 0.24
N PHE A 56 -5.85 -29.98 1.17
CA PHE A 56 -6.22 -28.59 0.91
C PHE A 56 -5.20 -27.63 1.51
N ASP A 57 -4.87 -26.58 0.75
CA ASP A 57 -3.76 -25.68 1.05
C ASP A 57 -3.95 -24.99 2.42
N ILE A 58 -5.06 -24.28 2.63
CA ILE A 58 -5.40 -23.68 3.92
C ILE A 58 -6.88 -23.90 4.23
N VAL A 59 -7.18 -24.31 5.47
CA VAL A 59 -8.54 -24.56 5.94
C VAL A 59 -8.77 -23.84 7.26
N VAL A 60 -9.80 -23.00 7.29
CA VAL A 60 -10.28 -22.34 8.50
C VAL A 60 -11.52 -23.09 8.98
N GLU A 61 -11.43 -23.66 10.18
CA GLU A 61 -12.52 -24.38 10.82
C GLU A 61 -13.07 -23.58 11.99
N VAL A 62 -14.40 -23.41 12.03
CA VAL A 62 -15.07 -22.77 13.16
C VAL A 62 -15.85 -23.80 13.95
N THR A 63 -15.49 -23.97 15.22
CA THR A 63 -16.10 -24.93 16.14
C THR A 63 -16.76 -24.20 17.29
N GLY A 64 -18.10 -24.25 17.34
CA GLY A 64 -18.86 -23.64 18.44
C GLY A 64 -18.54 -24.27 19.79
N LYS A 65 -18.69 -23.50 20.88
CA LYS A 65 -18.45 -24.00 22.24
C LYS A 65 -19.25 -25.28 22.51
N GLY A 66 -18.57 -26.35 22.92
CA GLY A 66 -19.17 -27.65 23.23
C GLY A 66 -19.46 -28.55 22.02
N ARG A 67 -19.06 -28.17 20.80
CA ARG A 67 -19.13 -29.06 19.63
C ARG A 67 -17.80 -29.77 19.41
N GLU A 68 -17.86 -31.04 19.01
CA GLU A 68 -16.68 -31.81 18.60
C GLU A 68 -16.32 -31.61 17.12
N LYS A 69 -17.28 -31.19 16.30
CA LYS A 69 -17.10 -31.01 14.85
C LYS A 69 -17.27 -29.54 14.45
N PRO A 70 -16.48 -29.05 13.48
CA PRO A 70 -16.66 -27.72 12.94
C PRO A 70 -18.03 -27.62 12.27
N HIS A 71 -18.64 -26.46 12.40
CA HIS A 71 -19.95 -26.16 11.81
C HIS A 71 -19.85 -25.23 10.60
N SER A 72 -18.72 -24.55 10.45
CA SER A 72 -18.35 -23.78 9.27
C SER A 72 -16.92 -24.16 8.88
N ILE A 73 -16.73 -24.47 7.60
CA ILE A 73 -15.44 -24.83 7.01
C ILE A 73 -15.22 -23.91 5.81
N LEU A 74 -14.15 -23.13 5.87
CA LEU A 74 -13.70 -22.29 4.77
C LEU A 74 -12.37 -22.81 4.25
N VAL A 75 -12.31 -23.05 2.96
CA VAL A 75 -11.15 -23.63 2.29
C VAL A 75 -10.58 -22.58 1.35
N PHE A 76 -9.28 -22.31 1.49
CA PHE A 76 -8.51 -21.49 0.58
C PHE A 76 -7.58 -22.38 -0.25
N GLU A 77 -7.65 -22.23 -1.57
CA GLU A 77 -6.75 -22.91 -2.49
C GLU A 77 -5.86 -21.85 -3.18
N CYS A 78 -4.55 -21.97 -3.02
CA CYS A 78 -3.57 -20.99 -3.48
C CYS A 78 -3.04 -21.36 -4.87
N LYS A 79 -3.05 -20.40 -5.80
CA LYS A 79 -2.53 -20.56 -7.16
C LYS A 79 -1.69 -19.35 -7.56
N ASN A 80 -0.41 -19.60 -7.83
CA ASN A 80 0.51 -18.59 -8.33
C ASN A 80 1.26 -19.14 -9.56
N TYR A 81 0.95 -18.59 -10.73
CA TYR A 81 1.53 -19.01 -12.00
C TYR A 81 2.31 -17.87 -12.66
N LYS A 82 3.27 -18.22 -13.52
CA LYS A 82 3.94 -17.24 -14.38
C LYS A 82 2.96 -16.62 -15.39
N SER A 83 2.01 -17.41 -15.88
CA SER A 83 0.89 -16.95 -16.70
C SER A 83 -0.32 -16.59 -15.84
N ALA A 84 -1.36 -16.03 -16.45
CA ALA A 84 -2.62 -15.81 -15.75
C ALA A 84 -3.25 -17.14 -15.30
N VAL A 85 -3.85 -17.13 -14.10
CA VAL A 85 -4.60 -18.25 -13.54
C VAL A 85 -5.81 -18.55 -14.45
N PRO A 86 -5.90 -19.76 -15.02
CA PRO A 86 -6.98 -20.13 -15.92
C PRO A 86 -8.26 -20.49 -15.15
N GLU A 87 -9.37 -20.40 -15.86
CA GLU A 87 -10.70 -20.79 -15.38
C GLU A 87 -10.75 -22.25 -14.92
N THR A 88 -9.94 -23.14 -15.50
CA THR A 88 -9.85 -24.55 -15.09
C THR A 88 -9.42 -24.71 -13.64
N ALA A 89 -8.58 -23.81 -13.11
CA ALA A 89 -8.18 -23.85 -11.71
C ALA A 89 -9.37 -23.63 -10.76
N VAL A 90 -10.32 -22.77 -11.14
CA VAL A 90 -11.56 -22.53 -10.39
C VAL A 90 -12.46 -23.76 -10.47
N THR A 91 -12.64 -24.33 -11.67
CA THR A 91 -13.47 -25.53 -11.89
C THR A 91 -12.94 -26.74 -11.12
N ASP A 92 -11.65 -27.02 -11.23
CA ASP A 92 -11.00 -28.14 -10.56
C ASP A 92 -11.11 -28.01 -9.03
N PHE A 93 -10.93 -26.80 -8.51
CA PHE A 93 -11.12 -26.52 -7.08
C PHE A 93 -12.58 -26.70 -6.64
N SER A 94 -13.55 -26.21 -7.43
CA SER A 94 -14.97 -26.40 -7.16
C SER A 94 -15.34 -27.89 -7.06
N HIS A 95 -14.93 -28.70 -8.03
CA HIS A 95 -15.18 -30.15 -8.02
C HIS A 95 -14.47 -30.85 -6.85
N LYS A 96 -13.23 -30.41 -6.53
CA LYS A 96 -12.47 -30.93 -5.39
C LYS A 96 -13.19 -30.65 -4.07
N LEU A 97 -13.71 -29.43 -3.89
CA LEU A 97 -14.44 -29.00 -2.70
C LEU A 97 -15.76 -29.77 -2.54
N GLU A 98 -16.58 -29.81 -3.60
CA GLU A 98 -17.88 -30.49 -3.60
C GLU A 98 -17.74 -31.99 -3.32
N ARG A 99 -16.70 -32.64 -3.87
CA ARG A 99 -16.44 -34.06 -3.63
C ARG A 99 -16.16 -34.39 -2.15
N ILE A 100 -15.57 -33.47 -1.40
CA ILE A 100 -15.18 -33.71 0.00
C ILE A 100 -16.26 -33.21 0.97
N PHE A 101 -16.78 -32.01 0.73
CA PHE A 101 -17.66 -31.31 1.68
C PHE A 101 -19.09 -31.17 1.17
N GLY A 102 -19.39 -31.55 -0.07
CA GLY A 102 -20.67 -31.21 -0.70
C GLY A 102 -20.88 -29.70 -0.68
N HIS A 103 -21.96 -29.26 -0.03
CA HIS A 103 -22.29 -27.84 0.15
C HIS A 103 -21.95 -27.31 1.56
N SER A 104 -21.29 -28.10 2.42
CA SER A 104 -21.02 -27.71 3.82
C SER A 104 -19.78 -26.83 3.99
N ALA A 105 -18.94 -26.72 2.96
CA ALA A 105 -17.77 -25.86 2.97
C ALA A 105 -17.90 -24.75 1.92
N LYS A 106 -17.22 -23.65 2.19
CA LYS A 106 -17.09 -22.51 1.27
C LYS A 106 -15.66 -22.48 0.75
N GLY A 107 -15.49 -22.22 -0.54
CA GLY A 107 -14.19 -22.23 -1.20
C GLY A 107 -13.80 -20.85 -1.69
N VAL A 108 -12.54 -20.46 -1.48
CA VAL A 108 -11.96 -19.24 -2.03
C VAL A 108 -10.66 -19.58 -2.74
N LEU A 109 -10.55 -19.24 -4.02
CA LEU A 109 -9.31 -19.37 -4.77
C LEU A 109 -8.45 -18.12 -4.53
N VAL A 110 -7.28 -18.30 -3.92
CA VAL A 110 -6.32 -17.24 -3.62
C VAL A 110 -5.25 -17.21 -4.71
N TYR A 111 -4.94 -16.03 -5.24
CA TYR A 111 -3.90 -15.87 -6.26
C TYR A 111 -3.15 -14.54 -6.09
N SER A 112 -1.91 -14.49 -6.56
CA SER A 112 -1.10 -13.26 -6.60
C SER A 112 -0.77 -12.79 -8.01
N SER A 113 -0.89 -13.68 -9.01
CA SER A 113 -0.67 -13.34 -10.42
C SER A 113 -1.94 -12.77 -11.07
N ARG A 114 -1.95 -12.64 -12.41
CA ARG A 114 -3.17 -12.23 -13.14
C ARG A 114 -4.20 -13.35 -13.16
N LEU A 115 -5.48 -13.00 -13.23
CA LEU A 115 -6.58 -13.92 -13.44
C LEU A 115 -7.06 -13.83 -14.90
N LYS A 116 -7.39 -14.95 -15.55
CA LYS A 116 -8.04 -14.91 -16.87
C LYS A 116 -9.49 -14.47 -16.74
N SER A 117 -9.99 -13.71 -17.71
CA SER A 117 -11.37 -13.18 -17.70
C SER A 117 -12.45 -14.25 -17.54
N GLY A 118 -12.24 -15.45 -18.07
CA GLY A 118 -13.19 -16.57 -17.92
C GLY A 118 -13.32 -17.10 -16.49
N ALA A 119 -12.29 -16.94 -15.65
CA ALA A 119 -12.28 -17.50 -14.30
C ALA A 119 -13.26 -16.79 -13.37
N GLU A 120 -13.51 -15.50 -13.58
CA GLU A 120 -14.52 -14.75 -12.82
C GLU A 120 -15.93 -15.26 -13.11
N ALA A 121 -16.27 -15.48 -14.39
CA ALA A 121 -17.56 -16.02 -14.78
C ALA A 121 -17.79 -17.42 -14.18
N VAL A 122 -16.76 -18.27 -14.18
CA VAL A 122 -16.82 -19.59 -13.54
C VAL A 122 -17.02 -19.45 -12.03
N SER A 123 -16.27 -18.59 -11.35
CA SER A 123 -16.41 -18.31 -9.91
C SER A 123 -17.84 -17.91 -9.54
N ARG A 124 -18.47 -17.02 -10.31
CA ARG A 124 -19.88 -16.63 -10.11
C ARG A 124 -20.84 -17.81 -10.21
N ASN A 125 -20.62 -18.71 -11.18
CA ASN A 125 -21.51 -19.84 -11.44
C ASN A 125 -21.31 -21.00 -10.47
N THR A 126 -20.10 -21.18 -9.93
CA THR A 126 -19.79 -22.24 -8.97
C THR A 126 -19.94 -21.82 -7.51
N GLY A 127 -20.04 -20.51 -7.24
CA GLY A 127 -20.07 -19.97 -5.88
C GLY A 127 -18.71 -19.98 -5.17
N ILE A 128 -17.62 -20.17 -5.91
CA ILE A 128 -16.25 -20.08 -5.39
C ILE A 128 -15.84 -18.61 -5.32
N GLY A 129 -15.36 -18.16 -4.16
CA GLY A 129 -14.79 -16.82 -4.01
C GLY A 129 -13.43 -16.70 -4.70
N LEU A 130 -13.07 -15.47 -5.06
CA LEU A 130 -11.75 -15.14 -5.59
C LEU A 130 -11.07 -14.19 -4.61
N ALA A 131 -9.80 -14.42 -4.29
CA ALA A 131 -9.02 -13.52 -3.47
C ALA A 131 -7.67 -13.24 -4.13
N LYS A 132 -7.35 -11.97 -4.32
CA LYS A 132 -6.02 -11.52 -4.70
C LYS A 132 -5.24 -11.14 -3.44
N PHE A 133 -4.05 -11.70 -3.30
CA PHE A 133 -3.17 -11.46 -2.17
C PHE A 133 -1.80 -10.98 -2.65
N ASP A 134 -1.30 -9.90 -2.05
CA ASP A 134 0.04 -9.35 -2.26
C ASP A 134 0.66 -9.05 -0.89
N GLU A 135 1.71 -9.76 -0.50
CA GLU A 135 2.34 -9.60 0.82
C GLU A 135 2.78 -8.16 1.12
N HIS A 136 3.17 -7.42 0.08
CA HIS A 136 3.67 -6.05 0.17
C HIS A 136 2.61 -5.00 -0.19
N GLY A 137 1.38 -5.43 -0.44
CA GLY A 137 0.29 -4.52 -0.78
C GLY A 137 -0.12 -3.63 0.40
N LEU A 138 -0.83 -2.56 0.07
CA LEU A 138 -1.46 -1.66 1.04
C LEU A 138 -2.49 -2.42 1.88
N GLU A 139 -2.37 -2.37 3.21
CA GLU A 139 -3.34 -2.98 4.13
C GLU A 139 -4.27 -1.91 4.67
N ILE A 140 -5.54 -1.95 4.26
CA ILE A 140 -6.56 -1.01 4.71
C ILE A 140 -7.13 -1.46 6.06
N LYS A 141 -7.31 -0.51 6.97
CA LYS A 141 -7.98 -0.77 8.25
C LYS A 141 -9.47 -0.97 8.01
N ALA A 142 -9.97 -2.18 8.23
CA ALA A 142 -11.39 -2.50 8.11
C ALA A 142 -12.22 -1.75 9.17
N ASP A 143 -13.18 -0.92 8.74
CA ASP A 143 -14.18 -0.37 9.66
C ASP A 143 -15.28 -1.42 9.93
N ARG A 144 -15.73 -1.48 11.18
CA ARG A 144 -16.86 -2.30 11.67
C ARG A 144 -18.20 -1.83 11.10
N ARG A 145 -18.25 -0.63 10.49
CA ARG A 145 -19.47 0.03 10.00
C ARG A 145 -19.90 -0.37 8.58
N ASN A 146 -19.28 -1.39 7.98
CA ASN A 146 -19.61 -1.84 6.61
C ASN A 146 -19.42 -0.75 5.53
N THR A 147 -18.74 0.35 5.87
CA THR A 147 -18.46 1.47 4.98
C THR A 147 -17.09 1.29 4.36
N SER A 148 -17.06 1.27 3.02
CA SER A 148 -15.87 0.95 2.26
C SER A 148 -14.97 2.19 2.18
N PHE A 149 -14.00 2.31 3.10
CA PHE A 149 -12.89 3.29 3.00
C PHE A 149 -12.22 3.24 1.60
N SER A 150 -12.20 2.04 1.02
CA SER A 150 -11.82 1.76 -0.36
C SER A 150 -13.05 1.76 -1.25
N GLU A 151 -13.15 2.67 -2.21
CA GLU A 151 -14.26 2.66 -3.16
C GLU A 151 -14.31 1.34 -3.94
N SER A 152 -15.49 0.77 -4.19
CA SER A 152 -15.62 -0.50 -4.94
C SER A 152 -14.90 -0.47 -6.29
N ARG A 153 -14.84 0.70 -6.93
CA ARG A 153 -14.04 0.94 -8.15
C ARG A 153 -12.56 0.67 -7.94
N PHE A 154 -11.96 1.08 -6.82
CA PHE A 154 -10.56 0.81 -6.52
C PHE A 154 -10.28 -0.68 -6.30
N ILE A 155 -11.16 -1.37 -5.56
CA ILE A 155 -11.01 -2.81 -5.34
C ILE A 155 -11.20 -3.56 -6.66
N GLU A 156 -12.18 -3.16 -7.49
CA GLU A 156 -12.40 -3.71 -8.83
C GLU A 156 -11.15 -3.57 -9.72
N ARG A 157 -10.42 -2.45 -9.65
CA ARG A 157 -9.15 -2.28 -10.38
C ARG A 157 -8.09 -3.31 -10.04
N GLN A 158 -8.12 -3.88 -8.83
CA GLN A 158 -7.20 -4.95 -8.44
C GLN A 158 -7.38 -6.22 -9.31
N PHE A 159 -8.58 -6.40 -9.89
CA PHE A 159 -8.98 -7.56 -10.68
C PHE A 159 -8.93 -7.31 -12.20
N PHE A 160 -9.31 -6.13 -12.71
CA PHE A 160 -9.56 -5.93 -14.16
C PHE A 160 -8.62 -4.97 -14.91
N GLU A 161 -7.92 -4.04 -14.26
CA GLU A 161 -7.13 -3.04 -14.98
C GLU A 161 -5.69 -3.51 -15.25
N ASN A 162 -5.12 -3.01 -16.37
CA ASN A 162 -3.69 -3.14 -16.65
C ASN A 162 -2.93 -2.52 -15.47
N GLN A 163 -2.25 -3.39 -14.71
CA GLN A 163 -1.66 -3.16 -13.39
C GLN A 163 -0.54 -2.10 -13.33
N GLU A 164 -0.33 -1.30 -14.37
CA GLU A 164 0.84 -0.42 -14.48
C GLU A 164 0.76 0.85 -13.63
N LYS A 165 -0.38 1.15 -12.97
CA LYS A 165 -0.54 2.42 -12.23
C LYS A 165 -1.16 2.34 -10.84
N ALA A 166 -1.85 1.27 -10.47
CA ALA A 166 -2.49 1.20 -9.15
C ALA A 166 -1.64 0.40 -8.16
N LYS A 167 -1.47 0.91 -6.94
CA LYS A 167 -0.85 0.18 -5.82
C LYS A 167 -1.71 -1.06 -5.51
N SER A 168 -1.04 -2.18 -5.23
CA SER A 168 -1.74 -3.43 -4.92
C SER A 168 -2.29 -3.37 -3.50
N LEU A 169 -3.46 -3.97 -3.28
CA LEU A 169 -3.94 -4.23 -1.93
C LEU A 169 -3.31 -5.49 -1.38
N LYS A 170 -3.05 -5.51 -0.07
CA LYS A 170 -2.57 -6.70 0.62
C LYS A 170 -3.54 -7.86 0.49
N PHE A 171 -4.83 -7.54 0.61
CA PHE A 171 -5.92 -8.46 0.38
C PHE A 171 -7.05 -7.76 -0.37
N SER A 172 -7.57 -8.42 -1.40
CA SER A 172 -8.84 -8.05 -2.03
C SER A 172 -9.57 -9.31 -2.45
N ALA A 173 -10.89 -9.30 -2.34
CA ALA A 173 -11.71 -10.46 -2.67
C ALA A 173 -12.92 -10.08 -3.51
N TYR A 174 -13.39 -11.05 -4.27
CA TYR A 174 -14.62 -11.02 -5.01
C TYR A 174 -15.47 -12.22 -4.59
N PHE A 175 -16.70 -11.95 -4.13
CA PHE A 175 -17.65 -12.99 -3.73
C PHE A 175 -19.08 -12.50 -3.98
N GLU A 176 -19.87 -13.31 -4.69
CA GLU A 176 -21.29 -13.03 -5.00
C GLU A 176 -21.57 -11.61 -5.54
N GLY A 177 -20.77 -11.15 -6.52
CA GLY A 177 -20.98 -9.84 -7.14
C GLY A 177 -20.47 -8.64 -6.34
N LYS A 178 -19.81 -8.87 -5.19
CA LYS A 178 -19.23 -7.80 -4.37
C LYS A 178 -17.71 -7.89 -4.32
N TYR A 179 -17.06 -6.74 -4.40
CA TYR A 179 -15.63 -6.57 -4.13
C TYR A 179 -15.42 -6.17 -2.68
N LEU A 180 -14.44 -6.78 -2.03
CA LEU A 180 -14.16 -6.69 -0.59
C LEU A 180 -12.66 -6.42 -0.40
N SER A 181 -12.31 -5.55 0.54
CA SER A 181 -10.91 -5.15 0.81
C SER A 181 -10.29 -5.81 2.04
N SER A 182 -11.06 -6.63 2.76
CA SER A 182 -10.62 -7.28 4.00
C SER A 182 -11.12 -8.72 4.10
N VAL A 183 -10.35 -9.56 4.82
CA VAL A 183 -10.75 -10.94 5.12
C VAL A 183 -12.01 -10.94 5.98
N SER A 184 -12.12 -10.04 6.95
CA SER A 184 -13.29 -9.95 7.83
C SER A 184 -14.59 -9.71 7.08
N HIS A 185 -14.60 -8.79 6.09
CA HIS A 185 -15.77 -8.56 5.24
C HIS A 185 -16.08 -9.76 4.35
N LEU A 186 -15.07 -10.47 3.84
CA LEU A 186 -15.27 -11.72 3.10
C LEU A 186 -15.97 -12.77 3.96
N LEU A 187 -15.51 -12.96 5.20
CA LEU A 187 -16.09 -13.94 6.12
C LEU A 187 -17.52 -13.60 6.52
N GLN A 188 -17.78 -12.33 6.86
CA GLN A 188 -19.14 -11.85 7.16
C GLN A 188 -20.09 -12.09 5.98
N LYS A 189 -19.58 -11.93 4.74
CA LYS A 189 -20.40 -12.17 3.55
C LYS A 189 -20.63 -13.66 3.27
N ILE A 190 -19.64 -14.50 3.54
CA ILE A 190 -19.72 -15.95 3.37
C ILE A 190 -20.65 -16.59 4.41
N ASP A 191 -20.66 -16.07 5.64
CA ASP A 191 -21.50 -16.54 6.74
C ASP A 191 -22.23 -15.37 7.44
N PRO A 192 -23.36 -14.88 6.87
CA PRO A 192 -24.08 -13.73 7.41
C PRO A 192 -24.67 -13.95 8.81
N ASN A 193 -24.95 -15.21 9.17
CA ASN A 193 -25.51 -15.58 10.47
C ASN A 193 -24.49 -15.46 11.61
N SER A 194 -23.22 -15.24 11.26
CA SER A 194 -22.11 -15.02 12.19
C SER A 194 -21.84 -13.53 12.48
N ALA A 195 -22.70 -12.61 12.06
CA ALA A 195 -22.64 -11.20 12.43
C ALA A 195 -23.73 -10.88 13.47
N GLY A 196 -23.33 -10.31 14.61
CA GLY A 196 -24.29 -9.72 15.56
C GLY A 196 -25.06 -8.56 14.92
N GLU A 197 -26.23 -8.24 15.47
CA GLU A 197 -27.21 -7.26 14.96
C GLU A 197 -26.58 -6.03 14.28
N ASP A 198 -27.00 -5.80 13.03
CA ASP A 198 -26.73 -4.62 12.21
C ASP A 198 -27.16 -3.32 12.94
N THR A 199 -26.23 -2.62 13.58
CA THR A 199 -26.41 -1.18 13.84
C THR A 199 -26.18 -0.41 12.55
N SER A 200 -27.25 -0.28 11.77
CA SER A 200 -27.38 0.72 10.71
C SER A 200 -27.41 2.13 11.34
N ILE A 201 -26.24 2.71 11.55
CA ILE A 201 -26.10 4.14 11.85
C ILE A 201 -25.70 4.83 10.55
N SER A 202 -26.48 5.84 10.19
CA SER A 202 -26.38 6.66 8.99
C SER A 202 -24.93 7.03 8.63
N ALA A 203 -24.56 6.63 7.41
CA ALA A 203 -23.33 7.01 6.75
C ALA A 203 -23.40 8.47 6.33
N GLU A 204 -22.85 9.38 7.14
CA GLU A 204 -22.50 10.73 6.68
C GLU A 204 -21.31 11.22 7.53
N GLU A 205 -20.22 11.58 6.83
CA GLU A 205 -19.03 12.35 7.29
C GLU A 205 -17.76 11.64 7.84
N SER A 206 -17.73 10.34 8.14
CA SER A 206 -16.57 9.73 8.85
C SER A 206 -15.38 9.21 7.99
N ASP A 207 -15.55 8.95 6.69
CA ASP A 207 -14.62 8.05 5.96
C ASP A 207 -13.83 8.68 4.80
N ARG A 208 -13.87 10.01 4.67
CA ARG A 208 -13.08 10.72 3.65
C ARG A 208 -11.80 11.26 4.27
N VAL A 209 -10.67 10.91 3.67
CA VAL A 209 -9.38 11.51 4.05
C VAL A 209 -9.49 13.02 3.83
N PRO A 210 -9.29 13.84 4.87
CA PRO A 210 -9.45 15.28 4.73
C PRO A 210 -8.42 15.82 3.75
N PHE A 211 -8.82 16.77 2.90
CA PHE A 211 -7.86 17.47 2.06
C PHE A 211 -7.06 18.47 2.91
N LEU A 212 -5.75 18.32 2.91
CA LEU A 212 -4.83 19.26 3.56
C LEU A 212 -4.19 20.17 2.51
N LEU A 213 -4.35 21.48 2.71
CA LEU A 213 -3.67 22.50 1.92
C LEU A 213 -2.16 22.45 2.16
N ASP A 214 -1.38 22.87 1.15
CA ASP A 214 0.08 22.88 1.22
C ASP A 214 0.60 23.75 2.38
N GLU A 215 -0.05 24.87 2.68
CA GLU A 215 0.31 25.73 3.82
C GLU A 215 0.17 24.99 5.15
N ARG A 216 -0.86 24.14 5.27
CA ARG A 216 -1.09 23.33 6.49
C ARG A 216 -0.04 22.24 6.64
N LEU A 217 0.34 21.59 5.53
CA LEU A 217 1.43 20.60 5.52
C LEU A 217 2.76 21.26 5.88
N GLN A 218 3.00 22.47 5.37
CA GLN A 218 4.17 23.27 5.71
C GLN A 218 4.21 23.64 7.21
N ASP A 219 3.08 24.06 7.78
CA ASP A 219 2.97 24.36 9.21
C ASP A 219 3.23 23.14 10.08
N PHE A 220 2.73 21.96 9.67
CA PHE A 220 2.98 20.69 10.34
C PHE A 220 4.46 20.30 10.31
N ALA A 221 5.10 20.38 9.14
CA ALA A 221 6.53 20.16 9.03
C ALA A 221 7.34 21.14 9.89
N GLY A 222 6.97 22.43 9.88
CA GLY A 222 7.61 23.47 10.69
C GLY A 222 7.50 23.22 12.20
N LYS A 223 6.34 22.76 12.67
CA LYS A 223 6.15 22.36 14.08
C LYS A 223 7.07 21.21 14.45
N LEU A 224 7.07 20.14 13.66
CA LEU A 224 7.92 18.97 13.90
C LEU A 224 9.42 19.33 13.92
N LEU A 225 9.84 20.19 13.01
CA LEU A 225 11.21 20.73 12.98
C LEU A 225 11.54 21.57 14.22
N GLY A 226 10.56 22.31 14.75
CA GLY A 226 10.68 23.04 16.01
C GLY A 226 10.92 22.13 17.22
N GLU A 227 10.19 21.01 17.30
CA GLU A 227 10.34 20.02 18.38
C GLU A 227 11.73 19.39 18.43
N ILE A 228 12.35 19.17 17.27
CA ILE A 228 13.73 18.66 17.19
C ILE A 228 14.80 19.76 17.23
N GLY A 229 14.41 21.03 17.36
CA GLY A 229 15.35 22.17 17.40
C GLY A 229 16.17 22.32 16.12
N TYR A 230 15.56 22.16 14.94
CA TYR A 230 16.24 22.29 13.66
C TYR A 230 16.67 23.74 13.37
N GLU A 231 17.95 23.94 13.04
CA GLU A 231 18.55 25.27 12.80
C GLU A 231 19.04 25.50 11.36
N GLY A 232 19.07 24.46 10.51
CA GLY A 232 19.53 24.54 9.12
C GLY A 232 20.25 23.29 8.63
N GLY A 233 20.61 23.27 7.34
CA GLY A 233 21.29 22.13 6.71
C GLY A 233 20.37 20.90 6.52
N PRO A 234 20.94 19.69 6.40
CA PRO A 234 20.16 18.47 6.28
C PRO A 234 19.35 18.19 7.55
N VAL A 235 18.07 17.86 7.38
CA VAL A 235 17.20 17.48 8.50
C VAL A 235 17.63 16.12 9.05
N ASP A 236 17.73 16.01 10.37
CA ASP A 236 18.00 14.76 11.08
C ASP A 236 16.72 13.94 11.21
N LEU A 237 16.55 12.99 10.30
CA LEU A 237 15.35 12.14 10.21
C LEU A 237 15.31 11.07 11.32
N GLU A 238 16.47 10.60 11.78
CA GLU A 238 16.55 9.63 12.89
C GLU A 238 16.08 10.27 14.20
N LYS A 239 16.45 11.53 14.44
CA LYS A 239 15.96 12.31 15.56
C LYS A 239 14.44 12.51 15.50
N ILE A 240 13.88 12.73 14.30
CA ILE A 240 12.42 12.82 14.12
C ILE A 240 11.75 11.48 14.39
N CYS A 241 12.25 10.38 13.84
CA CYS A 241 11.72 9.04 14.12
C CYS A 241 11.73 8.76 15.63
N SER A 242 12.85 9.07 16.30
CA SER A 242 12.98 8.91 17.75
C SER A 242 11.97 9.75 18.53
N PHE A 243 11.81 11.03 18.16
CA PHE A 243 10.82 11.94 18.77
C PHE A 243 9.39 11.40 18.60
N LEU A 244 9.08 10.86 17.42
CA LEU A 244 7.80 10.24 17.11
C LEU A 244 7.69 8.80 17.60
N SER A 245 8.66 8.28 18.37
CA SER A 245 8.66 6.89 18.84
C SER A 245 8.43 5.88 17.71
N LEU A 246 9.12 6.08 16.59
CA LEU A 246 9.14 5.19 15.43
C LEU A 246 10.42 4.34 15.47
N ASP A 247 10.26 3.05 15.24
CA ASP A 247 11.37 2.12 15.10
C ASP A 247 11.85 2.12 13.64
N LEU A 248 12.94 2.82 13.37
CA LEU A 248 13.53 2.91 12.03
C LEU A 248 14.55 1.79 11.83
N SER A 249 14.29 0.94 10.85
CA SER A 249 15.18 -0.16 10.47
C SER A 249 15.65 -0.04 9.01
N HIS A 250 16.86 -0.51 8.75
CA HIS A 250 17.46 -0.53 7.41
C HIS A 250 17.68 -1.98 6.97
N SER A 251 17.31 -2.28 5.73
CA SER A 251 17.50 -3.56 5.08
C SER A 251 18.43 -3.41 3.87
N ASP A 252 19.42 -4.29 3.76
CA ASP A 252 20.32 -4.36 2.60
C ASP A 252 19.70 -5.12 1.41
N GLN A 253 18.43 -5.51 1.51
CA GLN A 253 17.74 -6.28 0.48
C GLN A 253 17.03 -5.36 -0.53
N THR A 254 17.04 -5.77 -1.79
CA THR A 254 16.15 -5.20 -2.82
C THR A 254 14.88 -6.04 -2.85
N VAL A 255 13.76 -5.43 -2.48
CA VAL A 255 12.44 -6.07 -2.42
C VAL A 255 11.60 -5.60 -3.59
N PHE A 256 10.75 -6.48 -4.13
CA PHE A 256 9.90 -6.19 -5.27
C PHE A 256 8.44 -6.50 -4.96
N ASP A 257 7.51 -5.70 -5.49
CA ASP A 257 6.09 -5.98 -5.42
C ASP A 257 5.69 -7.14 -6.35
N SER A 258 4.42 -7.54 -6.32
CA SER A 258 3.88 -8.58 -7.20
C SER A 258 3.99 -8.27 -8.70
N SER A 259 4.16 -7.00 -9.07
CA SER A 259 4.32 -6.51 -10.44
C SER A 259 5.78 -6.43 -10.88
N GLY A 260 6.74 -6.62 -9.96
CA GLY A 260 8.18 -6.53 -10.22
C GLY A 260 8.76 -5.13 -10.05
N GLU A 261 8.02 -4.19 -9.47
CA GLU A 261 8.53 -2.86 -9.12
C GLU A 261 9.29 -2.89 -7.80
N THR A 262 10.32 -2.05 -7.67
CA THR A 262 11.15 -2.00 -6.47
C THR A 262 10.40 -1.30 -5.33
N ILE A 263 10.34 -1.95 -4.17
CA ILE A 263 9.83 -1.39 -2.92
C ILE A 263 10.98 -0.70 -2.20
N LEU A 264 10.84 0.61 -2.00
CA LEU A 264 11.84 1.50 -1.39
C LEU A 264 11.80 1.46 0.13
N GLY A 265 10.60 1.41 0.68
CA GLY A 265 10.37 1.38 2.12
C GLY A 265 9.01 0.80 2.42
N SER A 266 8.74 0.61 3.70
CA SER A 266 7.43 0.21 4.19
C SER A 266 7.21 0.74 5.59
N ALA A 267 5.95 0.98 5.93
CA ALA A 267 5.51 1.34 7.26
C ALA A 267 4.50 0.32 7.80
N ASN A 268 4.68 -0.04 9.06
CA ASN A 268 3.66 -0.74 9.85
C ASN A 268 3.19 0.20 10.96
N PHE A 269 1.93 0.62 10.88
CA PHE A 269 1.38 1.62 11.80
C PHE A 269 1.09 1.04 13.20
N GLU A 270 0.81 -0.26 13.30
CA GLU A 270 0.55 -0.93 14.57
C GLU A 270 1.82 -1.12 15.39
N SER A 271 2.89 -1.62 14.76
CA SER A 271 4.20 -1.79 15.41
C SER A 271 5.03 -0.50 15.43
N ARG A 272 4.55 0.57 14.77
CA ARG A 272 5.25 1.85 14.59
C ARG A 272 6.65 1.68 13.99
N THR A 273 6.77 0.77 13.04
CA THR A 273 8.04 0.43 12.40
C THR A 273 8.09 1.05 11.01
N VAL A 274 9.23 1.65 10.68
CA VAL A 274 9.59 2.11 9.33
C VAL A 274 10.78 1.29 8.88
N THR A 275 10.64 0.60 7.75
CA THR A 275 11.71 -0.20 7.16
C THR A 275 12.14 0.41 5.84
N ILE A 276 13.42 0.72 5.70
CA ILE A 276 13.99 1.26 4.47
C ILE A 276 14.83 0.17 3.80
N ASN A 277 14.43 -0.20 2.59
CA ASN A 277 15.13 -1.21 1.78
C ASN A 277 16.38 -0.61 1.13
N PHE A 278 17.11 -1.44 0.39
CA PHE A 278 18.37 -1.01 -0.22
C PHE A 278 18.17 0.16 -1.19
N HIS A 279 18.90 1.25 -0.96
CA HIS A 279 18.96 2.41 -1.84
C HIS A 279 20.37 2.63 -2.39
N LYS A 280 20.49 2.71 -3.73
CA LYS A 280 21.75 3.17 -4.36
C LYS A 280 22.05 4.65 -4.10
N ASN A 281 21.01 5.43 -3.81
CA ASN A 281 21.08 6.88 -3.63
C ASN A 281 20.52 7.24 -2.25
N MET A 282 21.35 7.83 -1.39
CA MET A 282 20.98 8.20 -0.02
C MET A 282 19.98 9.36 0.04
N GLN A 283 20.00 10.29 -0.91
CA GLN A 283 18.96 11.32 -1.00
C GLN A 283 17.58 10.73 -1.28
N ARG A 284 17.50 9.60 -2.01
CA ARG A 284 16.24 8.87 -2.22
C ARG A 284 15.79 8.21 -0.92
N ALA A 285 16.69 7.56 -0.19
CA ALA A 285 16.38 6.97 1.12
C ALA A 285 15.83 8.03 2.09
N ARG A 286 16.44 9.23 2.11
CA ARG A 286 15.97 10.36 2.93
C ARG A 286 14.56 10.81 2.57
N PHE A 287 14.22 10.85 1.27
CA PHE A 287 12.86 11.15 0.84
C PHE A 287 11.87 10.07 1.25
N THR A 288 12.21 8.78 1.08
CA THR A 288 11.38 7.67 1.55
C THR A 288 11.11 7.78 3.04
N ILE A 289 12.13 8.01 3.88
CA ILE A 289 11.95 8.19 5.32
C ILE A 289 11.05 9.39 5.62
N GLY A 290 11.27 10.52 4.95
CA GLY A 290 10.41 11.71 5.11
C GLY A 290 8.95 11.46 4.72
N HIS A 291 8.72 10.63 3.69
CA HIS A 291 7.41 10.21 3.24
C HIS A 291 6.71 9.35 4.31
N GLU A 292 7.39 8.34 4.83
CA GLU A 292 6.86 7.47 5.90
C GLU A 292 6.56 8.26 7.18
N ILE A 293 7.45 9.17 7.58
CA ILE A 293 7.19 10.12 8.68
C ILE A 293 5.90 10.91 8.39
N GLY A 294 5.66 11.30 7.14
CA GLY A 294 4.43 11.95 6.71
C GLY A 294 3.19 11.12 7.01
N HIS A 295 3.19 9.83 6.70
CA HIS A 295 2.05 8.96 7.03
C HIS A 295 1.77 8.90 8.54
N PHE A 296 2.80 8.73 9.35
CA PHE A 296 2.67 8.70 10.81
C PHE A 296 2.20 10.04 11.38
N TYR A 297 2.80 11.15 10.95
CA TYR A 297 2.53 12.48 11.52
C TYR A 297 1.16 13.03 11.11
N LEU A 298 0.69 12.71 9.89
CA LEU A 298 -0.61 13.15 9.38
C LEU A 298 -1.77 12.27 9.87
N GLY A 299 -1.48 11.17 10.57
CA GLY A 299 -2.49 10.28 11.13
C GLY A 299 -3.16 9.40 10.08
N HIS A 300 -2.39 8.94 9.08
CA HIS A 300 -2.87 8.01 8.07
C HIS A 300 -3.10 6.59 8.62
N ASP A 301 -2.57 6.28 9.81
CA ASP A 301 -2.81 5.06 10.61
C ASP A 301 -4.29 4.84 11.00
N LYS A 302 -5.10 5.90 10.91
CA LYS A 302 -6.57 5.81 11.04
C LYS A 302 -7.20 4.99 9.91
N TYR A 303 -6.55 4.98 8.75
CA TYR A 303 -7.06 4.40 7.52
C TYR A 303 -6.26 3.19 7.05
N LEU A 304 -4.96 3.20 7.30
CA LEU A 304 -4.00 2.19 6.86
C LEU A 304 -3.45 1.43 8.07
N ARG A 305 -3.20 0.13 7.91
CA ARG A 305 -2.48 -0.70 8.88
C ARG A 305 -1.01 -0.85 8.52
N SER A 306 -0.74 -0.99 7.24
CA SER A 306 0.61 -0.99 6.70
C SER A 306 0.61 -0.51 5.26
N GLU A 307 1.75 0.00 4.82
CA GLU A 307 1.98 0.29 3.41
C GLU A 307 3.42 0.03 2.98
N SER A 308 3.64 0.10 1.66
CA SER A 308 4.94 -0.01 1.02
C SER A 308 5.10 1.09 0.00
N VAL A 309 6.25 1.76 -0.01
CA VAL A 309 6.56 2.85 -0.94
C VAL A 309 7.20 2.28 -2.19
N LEU A 310 6.55 2.46 -3.34
CA LEU A 310 7.08 2.06 -4.64
C LEU A 310 7.85 3.21 -5.27
N GLU A 311 8.73 2.90 -6.22
CA GLU A 311 9.57 3.92 -6.84
C GLU A 311 8.75 4.96 -7.62
N ARG A 312 7.65 4.55 -8.25
CA ARG A 312 6.71 5.44 -8.94
C ARG A 312 5.98 6.39 -8.00
N ASP A 313 5.73 5.98 -6.76
CA ASP A 313 4.92 6.73 -5.79
C ASP A 313 5.58 8.06 -5.44
N LEU A 314 6.92 8.13 -5.49
CA LEU A 314 7.68 9.35 -5.19
C LEU A 314 7.54 10.45 -6.27
N PHE A 315 7.03 10.11 -7.45
CA PHE A 315 6.96 11.02 -8.59
C PHE A 315 5.54 11.44 -8.95
N ASP A 316 4.52 10.75 -8.44
CA ASP A 316 3.13 11.07 -8.70
C ASP A 316 2.60 12.08 -7.67
N ASN A 317 2.19 13.25 -8.16
CA ASN A 317 1.62 14.33 -7.36
C ASN A 317 0.31 14.84 -7.99
N ASP A 318 -0.22 14.14 -8.99
CA ASP A 318 -1.38 14.60 -9.73
C ASP A 318 -2.68 14.17 -9.02
N GLU A 319 -3.22 15.07 -8.22
CA GLU A 319 -4.55 14.90 -7.60
C GLU A 319 -5.70 15.07 -8.62
N ARG A 320 -5.42 15.12 -9.94
CA ARG A 320 -6.43 15.32 -10.99
C ARG A 320 -7.32 14.09 -11.18
N GLY A 321 -8.39 14.05 -10.40
CA GLY A 321 -9.53 13.14 -10.53
C GLY A 321 -10.46 13.29 -9.33
N GLU A 322 -11.61 12.63 -9.34
CA GLU A 322 -12.34 12.27 -8.11
C GLU A 322 -11.37 11.44 -7.24
N ALA A 323 -10.53 12.11 -6.46
CA ALA A 323 -9.31 11.52 -5.93
C ALA A 323 -9.66 10.51 -4.83
N PHE A 324 -9.51 9.23 -5.19
CA PHE A 324 -9.50 8.08 -4.31
C PHE A 324 -8.70 8.40 -3.03
N ASN A 325 -9.22 8.01 -1.86
CA ASN A 325 -8.61 8.27 -0.55
C ASN A 325 -7.10 7.93 -0.50
N GLU A 326 -6.68 6.88 -1.18
CA GLU A 326 -5.27 6.45 -1.29
C GLU A 326 -4.40 7.49 -2.01
N VAL A 327 -4.78 7.92 -3.22
CA VAL A 327 -4.02 8.93 -3.99
C VAL A 327 -3.83 10.20 -3.16
N ARG A 328 -4.85 10.57 -2.38
CA ARG A 328 -4.78 11.72 -1.47
C ARG A 328 -3.78 11.48 -0.32
N ILE A 329 -3.80 10.31 0.31
CA ILE A 329 -2.85 9.94 1.37
C ILE A 329 -1.41 10.05 0.84
N GLU A 330 -1.11 9.42 -0.30
CA GLU A 330 0.22 9.44 -0.93
C GLU A 330 0.67 10.86 -1.28
N CYS A 331 -0.21 11.64 -1.92
CA CYS A 331 0.09 13.03 -2.27
C CYS A 331 0.39 13.88 -1.03
N GLN A 332 -0.39 13.71 0.04
CA GLN A 332 -0.16 14.44 1.29
C GLN A 332 1.16 14.04 1.96
N ALA A 333 1.50 12.75 1.97
CA ALA A 333 2.78 12.27 2.49
C ALA A 333 3.97 12.79 1.67
N ASN A 334 3.91 12.74 0.34
CA ASN A 334 4.92 13.31 -0.56
C ASN A 334 5.12 14.82 -0.35
N ARG A 335 4.03 15.56 -0.25
CA ARG A 335 4.05 17.02 -0.01
C ARG A 335 4.58 17.34 1.38
N PHE A 336 4.23 16.56 2.39
CA PHE A 336 4.77 16.69 3.74
C PHE A 336 6.28 16.42 3.75
N ALA A 337 6.74 15.32 3.16
CA ALA A 337 8.16 14.97 3.05
C ALA A 337 8.97 16.08 2.39
N SER A 338 8.45 16.68 1.32
CA SER A 338 9.08 17.81 0.64
C SER A 338 9.20 19.02 1.57
N ASN A 339 8.13 19.39 2.27
CA ASN A 339 8.14 20.50 3.23
C ASN A 339 9.04 20.23 4.44
N LEU A 340 9.15 18.97 4.86
CA LEU A 340 10.02 18.55 5.95
C LEU A 340 11.49 18.66 5.55
N LEU A 341 11.88 18.13 4.39
CA LEU A 341 13.26 18.11 3.92
C LEU A 341 13.75 19.44 3.35
N LEU A 342 12.84 20.29 2.87
CA LEU A 342 13.12 21.62 2.35
C LEU A 342 12.30 22.69 3.10
N PRO A 343 12.64 22.99 4.38
CA PRO A 343 11.84 23.88 5.21
C PRO A 343 11.79 25.29 4.64
N GLN A 344 10.58 25.83 4.42
CA GLN A 344 10.34 27.07 3.67
C GLN A 344 11.31 28.21 3.99
N ARG A 345 11.46 28.56 5.28
CA ARG A 345 12.30 29.68 5.71
C ARG A 345 13.78 29.45 5.38
N HIS A 346 14.29 28.26 5.66
CA HIS A 346 15.68 27.91 5.41
C HIS A 346 15.95 27.78 3.91
N PHE A 347 15.06 27.09 3.20
CA PHE A 347 15.15 26.93 1.75
C PHE A 347 15.13 28.28 1.01
N ALA A 348 14.22 29.19 1.37
CA ALA A 348 14.16 30.53 0.79
C ALA A 348 15.46 31.31 1.02
N LYS A 349 15.96 31.33 2.26
CA LYS A 349 17.19 32.03 2.65
C LYS A 349 18.40 31.49 1.88
N THR A 350 18.62 30.18 1.92
CA THR A 350 19.76 29.54 1.25
C THR A 350 19.68 29.70 -0.27
N THR A 351 18.48 29.60 -0.85
CA THR A 351 18.28 29.83 -2.30
C THR A 351 18.65 31.25 -2.68
N TYR A 352 18.23 32.25 -1.90
CA TYR A 352 18.58 33.65 -2.14
C TYR A 352 20.10 33.88 -2.08
N GLU A 353 20.77 33.34 -1.05
CA GLU A 353 22.22 33.46 -0.86
C GLU A 353 23.01 32.85 -2.03
N PHE A 354 22.69 31.61 -2.42
CA PHE A 354 23.36 30.94 -3.53
C PHE A 354 23.06 31.60 -4.87
N ARG A 355 21.81 31.99 -5.11
CA ARG A 355 21.41 32.75 -6.30
C ARG A 355 22.25 34.01 -6.46
N ASN A 356 22.42 34.78 -5.39
CA ASN A 356 23.24 36.00 -5.43
C ASN A 356 24.73 35.70 -5.67
N SER A 357 25.28 34.67 -5.02
CA SER A 357 26.68 34.27 -5.23
C SER A 357 26.98 33.82 -6.66
N LEU A 358 25.97 33.28 -7.36
CA LEU A 358 26.06 32.81 -8.74
C LEU A 358 25.70 33.90 -9.76
N GLY A 359 25.36 35.11 -9.31
CA GLY A 359 24.98 36.21 -10.20
C GLY A 359 23.66 35.98 -10.94
N LEU A 360 22.80 35.09 -10.44
CA LEU A 360 21.48 34.81 -10.99
C LEU A 360 20.54 35.96 -10.62
N GLN A 361 20.45 36.98 -11.47
CA GLN A 361 19.58 38.13 -11.27
C GLN A 361 18.29 37.98 -12.07
N ASP A 362 17.20 38.54 -11.56
CA ASP A 362 15.98 38.66 -12.32
C ASP A 362 16.16 39.80 -13.33
N ARG A 363 16.21 39.43 -14.61
CA ARG A 363 16.37 40.35 -15.75
C ARG A 363 15.05 40.57 -16.49
N GLY A 364 13.92 40.42 -15.79
CA GLY A 364 12.58 40.47 -16.38
C GLY A 364 12.07 39.11 -16.86
N HIS A 365 12.71 38.01 -16.43
CA HIS A 365 12.35 36.64 -16.79
C HIS A 365 11.96 35.78 -15.57
N GLY A 366 11.83 36.41 -14.40
CA GLY A 366 11.44 35.76 -13.16
C GLY A 366 12.62 35.50 -12.22
N TYR A 367 12.31 34.93 -11.05
CA TYR A 367 13.27 34.82 -9.95
C TYR A 367 14.50 33.98 -10.32
N ILE A 368 14.30 32.81 -10.93
CA ILE A 368 15.33 31.96 -11.54
C ILE A 368 14.86 31.62 -12.96
N PHE A 369 15.67 31.95 -13.96
CA PHE A 369 15.41 31.63 -15.36
C PHE A 369 16.39 30.58 -15.87
N VAL A 370 15.89 29.58 -16.61
CA VAL A 370 16.74 28.59 -17.27
C VAL A 370 16.21 28.28 -18.67
N ASP A 371 17.12 28.20 -19.64
CA ASP A 371 16.90 27.70 -21.00
C ASP A 371 18.06 26.78 -21.41
N ASP A 372 18.10 26.36 -22.67
CA ASP A 372 19.17 25.49 -23.18
C ASP A 372 20.50 26.24 -23.42
N GLN A 373 20.58 27.56 -23.17
CA GLN A 373 21.83 28.31 -23.34
C GLN A 373 22.80 28.00 -22.18
N PRO A 374 24.09 27.71 -22.47
CA PRO A 374 25.07 27.38 -21.43
C PRO A 374 25.21 28.43 -20.32
N CYS A 375 25.03 29.71 -20.65
CA CYS A 375 25.11 30.82 -19.70
C CYS A 375 23.98 30.84 -18.66
N ASN A 376 22.82 30.25 -18.96
CA ASN A 376 21.71 30.12 -18.02
C ASN A 376 21.70 28.73 -17.37
N TYR A 377 21.94 27.68 -18.17
CA TYR A 377 21.97 26.30 -17.70
C TYR A 377 23.10 26.01 -16.70
N GLY A 378 24.30 26.53 -16.95
CA GLY A 378 25.46 26.30 -16.09
C GLY A 378 25.25 26.79 -14.65
N PRO A 379 24.96 28.10 -14.45
CA PRO A 379 24.66 28.64 -13.12
C PRO A 379 23.44 27.99 -12.45
N PHE A 380 22.40 27.66 -13.21
CA PHE A 380 21.24 26.95 -12.66
C PHE A 380 21.60 25.55 -12.13
N ASN A 381 22.34 24.75 -12.90
CA ASN A 381 22.78 23.43 -12.45
C ASN A 381 23.77 23.53 -11.27
N GLN A 382 24.57 24.58 -11.20
CA GLN A 382 25.41 24.86 -10.04
C GLN A 382 24.57 25.21 -8.80
N LEU A 383 23.53 26.05 -8.96
CA LEU A 383 22.55 26.33 -7.89
C LEU A 383 21.91 25.05 -7.37
N LEU A 384 21.41 24.18 -8.26
CA LEU A 384 20.85 22.88 -7.88
C LEU A 384 21.86 22.00 -7.13
N THR A 385 23.13 22.03 -7.53
CA THR A 385 24.20 21.28 -6.86
C THR A 385 24.44 21.79 -5.44
N LEU A 386 24.55 23.11 -5.27
CA LEU A 386 24.78 23.72 -3.95
C LEU A 386 23.60 23.47 -3.00
N LEU A 387 22.35 23.63 -3.49
CA LEU A 387 21.16 23.36 -2.70
C LEU A 387 21.02 21.88 -2.35
N SER A 388 21.28 21.00 -3.31
CA SER A 388 21.26 19.54 -3.11
C SER A 388 22.27 19.12 -2.04
N GLN A 389 23.48 19.67 -2.06
CA GLN A 389 24.50 19.42 -1.04
C GLN A 389 24.13 20.00 0.33
N HIS A 390 23.54 21.19 0.38
CA HIS A 390 23.19 21.85 1.63
C HIS A 390 22.04 21.15 2.39
N PHE A 391 21.02 20.67 1.69
CA PHE A 391 19.86 20.00 2.30
C PHE A 391 19.95 18.47 2.28
N ASP A 392 20.95 17.91 1.59
CA ASP A 392 21.10 16.48 1.31
C ASP A 392 19.83 15.86 0.70
N VAL A 393 19.36 16.48 -0.39
CA VAL A 393 18.23 15.99 -1.19
C VAL A 393 18.61 15.96 -2.67
N SER A 394 17.83 15.25 -3.49
CA SER A 394 18.12 15.16 -4.92
C SER A 394 17.93 16.51 -5.63
N LYS A 395 18.73 16.78 -6.68
CA LYS A 395 18.52 17.95 -7.55
C LYS A 395 17.09 18.03 -8.10
N ARG A 396 16.47 16.88 -8.36
CA ARG A 396 15.10 16.79 -8.83
C ARG A 396 14.10 17.28 -7.78
N ALA A 397 14.29 16.93 -6.51
CA ALA A 397 13.45 17.44 -5.42
C ALA A 397 13.58 18.96 -5.29
N ILE A 398 14.81 19.50 -5.37
CA ILE A 398 15.03 20.96 -5.39
C ILE A 398 14.28 21.62 -6.55
N GLU A 399 14.40 21.07 -7.76
CA GLU A 399 13.75 21.61 -8.95
C GLU A 399 12.22 21.59 -8.84
N ILE A 400 11.64 20.49 -8.35
CA ILE A 400 10.20 20.38 -8.08
C ILE A 400 9.78 21.47 -7.09
N GLU A 401 10.53 21.67 -6.02
CA GLU A 401 10.22 22.67 -5.00
C GLU A 401 10.31 24.11 -5.53
N LEU A 402 11.30 24.42 -6.38
CA LEU A 402 11.39 25.71 -7.06
C LEU A 402 10.20 25.96 -8.00
N VAL A 403 9.73 24.93 -8.72
CA VAL A 403 8.54 25.01 -9.57
C VAL A 403 7.29 25.24 -8.72
N ARG A 404 7.11 24.48 -7.63
CA ARG A 404 5.95 24.61 -6.71
C ARG A 404 5.83 26.01 -6.13
N LYS A 405 6.95 26.66 -5.80
CA LYS A 405 6.97 28.04 -5.29
C LYS A 405 6.82 29.12 -6.37
N GLY A 406 6.75 28.73 -7.65
CA GLY A 406 6.72 29.67 -8.78
C GLY A 406 8.05 30.43 -8.94
N TRP A 407 9.16 29.88 -8.46
CA TRP A 407 10.48 30.52 -8.48
C TRP A 407 11.29 30.19 -9.72
N LEU A 408 10.92 29.14 -10.47
CA LEU A 408 11.61 28.69 -11.66
C LEU A 408 10.79 28.98 -12.93
N THR A 409 11.35 29.81 -13.80
CA THR A 409 10.91 29.97 -15.19
C THR A 409 11.76 29.05 -16.07
N ASP A 410 11.21 27.89 -16.43
CA ASP A 410 11.89 26.87 -17.23
C ASP A 410 11.46 26.94 -18.71
N GLN A 411 12.40 27.32 -19.58
CA GLN A 411 12.26 27.41 -21.04
C GLN A 411 13.15 26.38 -21.78
N ARG A 412 13.71 25.40 -21.07
CA ARG A 412 14.48 24.32 -21.72
C ARG A 412 13.57 23.49 -22.61
N ARG A 413 14.09 23.04 -23.76
CA ARG A 413 13.38 22.11 -24.62
C ARG A 413 13.26 20.77 -23.90
N ARG A 414 12.04 20.43 -23.46
CA ARG A 414 11.76 19.05 -23.02
C ARG A 414 11.89 18.15 -24.24
N HIS A 415 12.97 17.36 -24.30
CA HIS A 415 12.97 16.18 -25.15
C HIS A 415 11.86 15.27 -24.62
N VAL A 416 10.71 15.27 -25.31
CA VAL A 416 9.72 14.21 -25.17
C VAL A 416 10.49 12.94 -25.51
N ARG A 417 10.82 12.14 -24.48
CA ARG A 417 11.26 10.77 -24.69
C ARG A 417 10.10 10.09 -25.42
N GLN A 418 10.31 9.80 -26.71
CA GLN A 418 9.44 8.91 -27.48
C GLN A 418 9.47 7.52 -26.86
#